data_AF-A0A835ZI58-F1
#
_entry.id   AF-A0A835ZI58-F1
#
_cell.length_a   1.000
_cell.length_b   1.000
_cell.length_c   1.000
_cell.angle_alpha   90.00
_cell.angle_beta   90.00
_cell.angle_gamma   90.00
#
_symmetry.space_group_name_H-M   'P 1'
#
loop_
_entity.id
_entity.type
_entity.pdbx_description
1 polymer ?
#
loop_
_entity_poly.entity_id
_entity_poly.type
_entity_poly.pdbx_seq_one_letter_code
_entity_poly.pdbx_strand_id
1 'polypeptide(L)'
;MEMLITLKNIFAKQLPKMPKEYIVRLVFDPRHKSLALCKGDVPIGGICYRPFYDQQFGEIAFCAVTANEQVQGHGTRLMNHLKQYALGENITHFLTYADNFAIGYFKKQGFTKSISMPRERWHGYIKHYDGGTLMECYVHPSIPYTRVPHMLQAQLEYVINRYRHKGEAAIFKAYPGSQVPYSNVKDLLQDIPGLKDAGWTEELIAGDRSKGDRQRASKAQAAAAAAVLLKQDLLMLWNKVSASNWAWPFYEPVDTGIVTDYLEVIKEPIDLRTMKENIEAGTYTSRAALQVDMEKMCHNCRVYNAEGSDWYSAAQNLSKVIKRAFNS
;
A
#
# COMPACT_ATOMS: atom_id res chain seq x y z
N MET A 1 -24.51 -7.30 28.56
CA MET A 1 -23.88 -5.95 28.54
C MET A 1 -22.35 -6.03 28.50
N GLU A 2 -21.75 -6.97 29.24
CA GLU A 2 -20.29 -7.19 29.28
C GLU A 2 -19.63 -7.34 27.90
N MET A 3 -20.22 -8.12 26.99
CA MET A 3 -19.67 -8.27 25.62
C MET A 3 -19.52 -6.95 24.86
N LEU A 4 -20.50 -6.04 24.97
CA LEU A 4 -20.45 -4.73 24.30
C LEU A 4 -19.39 -3.82 24.93
N ILE A 5 -19.20 -3.91 26.25
CA ILE A 5 -18.13 -3.19 26.96
C ILE A 5 -16.76 -3.67 26.44
N THR A 6 -16.55 -4.98 26.33
CA THR A 6 -15.32 -5.55 25.81
C THR A 6 -15.08 -5.15 24.36
N LEU A 7 -16.10 -5.25 23.50
CA LEU A 7 -16.00 -4.79 22.10
C LEU A 7 -15.68 -3.30 22.00
N LYS A 8 -16.35 -2.44 22.78
CA LYS A 8 -16.03 -1.01 22.84
C LYS A 8 -14.57 -0.77 23.22
N ASN A 9 -14.03 -1.53 24.16
CA ASN A 9 -12.62 -1.42 24.54
C ASN A 9 -11.67 -1.90 23.44
N ILE A 10 -12.03 -2.96 22.71
CA ILE A 10 -11.28 -3.42 21.53
C ILE A 10 -11.28 -2.33 20.46
N PHE A 11 -12.44 -1.79 20.08
CA PHE A 11 -12.54 -0.72 19.09
C PHE A 11 -11.73 0.50 19.50
N ALA A 12 -11.85 0.97 20.75
CA ALA A 12 -11.10 2.13 21.25
C ALA A 12 -9.59 1.93 21.23
N LYS A 13 -9.10 0.69 21.42
CA LYS A 13 -7.67 0.38 21.37
C LYS A 13 -7.17 0.24 19.93
N GLN A 14 -7.95 -0.37 19.04
CA GLN A 14 -7.54 -0.68 17.67
C GLN A 14 -7.79 0.47 16.69
N LEU A 15 -8.63 1.44 17.04
CA LEU A 15 -8.98 2.59 16.22
C LEU A 15 -8.59 3.90 16.94
N PRO A 16 -7.29 4.21 17.08
CA PRO A 16 -6.82 5.32 17.91
C PRO A 16 -7.22 6.70 17.37
N LYS A 17 -7.55 6.80 16.07
CA LYS A 17 -8.03 8.03 15.44
C LYS A 17 -9.52 8.32 15.71
N MET A 18 -10.26 7.34 16.24
CA MET A 18 -11.68 7.48 16.55
C MET A 18 -11.86 7.96 17.99
N PRO A 19 -12.61 9.05 18.25
CA PRO A 19 -12.87 9.51 19.61
C PRO A 19 -13.56 8.44 20.46
N LYS A 20 -13.13 8.27 21.71
CA LYS A 20 -13.63 7.19 22.58
C LYS A 20 -15.12 7.37 22.88
N GLU A 21 -15.57 8.60 23.08
CA GLU A 21 -16.96 8.98 23.31
C GLU A 21 -17.82 8.64 22.10
N TYR A 22 -17.27 8.83 20.89
CA TYR A 22 -17.93 8.46 19.65
C TYR A 22 -18.13 6.94 19.53
N ILE A 23 -17.09 6.16 19.84
CA ILE A 23 -17.17 4.69 19.85
C ILE A 23 -18.21 4.21 20.84
N VAL A 24 -18.16 4.70 22.09
CA VAL A 24 -19.15 4.35 23.13
C VAL A 24 -20.56 4.63 22.64
N ARG A 25 -20.79 5.85 22.13
CA ARG A 25 -22.11 6.26 21.67
C ARG A 25 -22.70 5.33 20.62
N LEU A 26 -21.91 4.87 19.65
CA LEU A 26 -22.42 3.99 18.60
C LEU A 26 -22.51 2.53 19.02
N VAL A 27 -21.54 2.01 19.78
CA VAL A 27 -21.58 0.60 20.23
C VAL A 27 -22.80 0.33 21.13
N PHE A 28 -23.23 1.34 21.91
CA PHE A 28 -24.39 1.25 22.79
C PHE A 28 -25.66 1.91 22.20
N ASP A 29 -25.62 2.41 20.95
CA ASP A 29 -26.82 2.92 20.28
C ASP A 29 -27.75 1.75 19.92
N PRO A 30 -29.02 1.75 20.35
CA PRO A 30 -29.97 0.66 20.06
C PRO A 30 -30.19 0.38 18.56
N ARG A 31 -29.87 1.34 17.69
CA ARG A 31 -29.97 1.20 16.23
C ARG A 31 -28.75 0.50 15.63
N HIS A 32 -27.68 0.30 16.39
CA HIS A 32 -26.51 -0.43 15.94
C HIS A 32 -26.53 -1.86 16.46
N LYS A 33 -26.02 -2.78 15.65
CA LYS A 33 -25.79 -4.17 16.00
C LYS A 33 -24.29 -4.43 15.99
N SER A 34 -23.85 -5.33 16.87
CA SER A 34 -22.45 -5.77 16.91
C SER A 34 -22.36 -7.28 16.74
N LEU A 35 -21.61 -7.72 15.73
CA LEU A 35 -21.17 -9.11 15.61
C LEU A 35 -19.88 -9.27 16.41
N ALA A 36 -19.90 -10.09 17.46
CA ALA A 36 -18.72 -10.42 18.25
C ALA A 36 -18.11 -11.74 17.80
N LEU A 37 -16.78 -11.78 17.68
CA LEU A 37 -16.01 -13.02 17.59
C LEU A 37 -15.45 -13.31 18.98
N CYS A 38 -15.80 -14.46 19.55
CA CYS A 38 -15.34 -14.89 20.87
C CYS A 38 -14.42 -16.10 20.77
N LYS A 39 -13.43 -16.16 21.67
CA LYS A 39 -12.58 -17.33 21.92
C LYS A 39 -12.91 -17.82 23.33
N GLY A 40 -13.65 -18.93 23.40
CA GLY A 40 -14.45 -19.22 24.60
C GLY A 40 -15.46 -18.10 24.82
N ASP A 41 -15.56 -17.60 26.05
CA ASP A 41 -16.48 -16.51 26.42
C ASP A 41 -15.88 -15.11 26.27
N VAL A 42 -14.65 -14.98 25.78
CA VAL A 42 -13.94 -13.69 25.68
C VAL A 42 -14.03 -13.15 24.25
N PRO A 43 -14.62 -11.96 24.04
CA PRO A 43 -14.57 -11.29 22.74
C PRO A 43 -13.13 -10.94 22.35
N ILE A 44 -12.72 -11.35 21.15
CA ILE A 44 -11.40 -11.06 20.56
C ILE A 44 -11.48 -10.14 19.35
N GLY A 45 -12.68 -9.82 18.88
CA GLY A 45 -12.90 -8.89 17.78
C GLY A 45 -14.38 -8.74 17.48
N GLY A 46 -14.71 -7.81 16.59
CA GLY A 46 -16.08 -7.65 16.16
C GLY A 46 -16.28 -6.63 15.05
N ILE A 47 -17.51 -6.58 14.57
CA ILE A 47 -17.99 -5.58 13.61
C ILE A 47 -19.24 -4.92 14.20
N CYS A 48 -19.18 -3.61 14.40
CA CYS A 48 -20.33 -2.79 14.75
C CYS A 48 -20.88 -2.14 13.48
N TYR A 49 -22.17 -2.36 13.21
CA TYR A 49 -22.83 -1.84 12.01
C TYR A 49 -24.25 -1.38 12.31
N ARG A 50 -24.78 -0.49 11.48
CA ARG A 50 -26.16 -0.02 11.54
C ARG A 50 -26.94 -0.56 10.34
N PRO A 51 -27.93 -1.44 10.54
CA PRO A 51 -28.79 -1.91 9.45
C PRO A 51 -29.82 -0.83 9.06
N PHE A 52 -30.08 -0.72 7.77
CA PHE A 52 -31.13 0.07 7.15
C PHE A 52 -31.97 -0.87 6.29
N TYR A 53 -33.01 -1.46 6.88
CA TYR A 53 -33.79 -2.55 6.29
C TYR A 53 -34.56 -2.10 5.04
N ASP A 54 -35.22 -0.95 5.10
CA ASP A 54 -35.99 -0.41 3.98
C ASP A 54 -35.08 -0.08 2.79
N GLN A 55 -33.88 0.42 3.07
CA GLN A 55 -32.86 0.72 2.06
C GLN A 55 -31.99 -0.52 1.72
N GLN A 56 -32.25 -1.67 2.35
CA GLN A 56 -31.55 -2.95 2.19
C GLN A 56 -30.02 -2.87 2.24
N PHE A 57 -29.44 -2.04 3.11
CA PHE A 57 -27.99 -1.96 3.31
C PHE A 57 -27.60 -1.84 4.78
N GLY A 58 -26.33 -2.13 5.10
CA GLY A 58 -25.74 -1.91 6.42
C GLY A 58 -24.57 -0.91 6.35
N GLU A 59 -24.53 0.05 7.27
CA GLU A 59 -23.36 0.91 7.47
C GLU A 59 -22.42 0.26 8.48
N ILE A 60 -21.23 -0.18 8.05
CA ILE A 60 -20.20 -0.67 8.97
C ILE A 60 -19.51 0.54 9.60
N ALA A 61 -19.75 0.74 10.90
CA ALA A 61 -19.17 1.82 11.68
C ALA A 61 -17.78 1.43 12.22
N PHE A 62 -17.64 0.23 12.79
CA PHE A 62 -16.36 -0.24 13.34
C PHE A 62 -16.09 -1.69 12.96
N CYS A 63 -14.83 -2.00 12.66
CA CYS A 63 -14.36 -3.36 12.40
C CYS A 63 -12.96 -3.50 12.99
N ALA A 64 -12.79 -4.38 13.98
CA ALA A 64 -11.50 -4.58 14.63
C ALA A 64 -11.35 -5.98 15.24
N VAL A 65 -10.11 -6.44 15.31
CA VAL A 65 -9.67 -7.65 16.03
C VAL A 65 -8.53 -7.23 16.96
N THR A 66 -8.45 -7.82 18.15
CA THR A 66 -7.35 -7.57 19.10
C THR A 66 -6.00 -7.85 18.44
N ALA A 67 -4.99 -7.02 18.74
CA ALA A 67 -3.67 -7.09 18.09
C ALA A 67 -3.04 -8.50 18.11
N ASN A 68 -3.14 -9.21 19.23
CA ASN A 68 -2.56 -10.56 19.39
C ASN A 68 -3.25 -11.65 18.55
N GLU A 69 -4.45 -11.37 18.05
CA GLU A 69 -5.27 -12.28 17.25
C GLU A 69 -5.33 -11.82 15.77
N GLN A 70 -4.62 -10.74 15.40
CA GLN A 70 -4.55 -10.30 14.00
C GLN A 70 -3.72 -11.27 13.14
N VAL A 71 -3.90 -11.18 11.81
CA VAL A 71 -3.19 -11.98 10.79
C VAL A 71 -3.54 -13.49 10.82
N GLN A 72 -4.42 -13.95 11.71
CA GLN A 72 -4.89 -15.35 11.79
C GLN A 72 -6.17 -15.64 10.98
N GLY A 73 -6.63 -14.68 10.16
CA GLY A 73 -7.84 -14.84 9.34
C GLY A 73 -9.17 -14.51 10.05
N HIS A 74 -9.15 -14.17 11.34
CA HIS A 74 -10.35 -13.80 12.11
C HIS A 74 -11.16 -12.66 11.50
N GLY A 75 -10.50 -11.65 10.93
CA GLY A 75 -11.18 -10.54 10.26
C GLY A 75 -11.96 -10.97 9.02
N THR A 76 -11.43 -11.92 8.23
CA THR A 76 -12.15 -12.49 7.08
C THR A 76 -13.30 -13.35 7.56
N ARG A 77 -13.10 -14.15 8.62
CA ARG A 77 -14.16 -14.96 9.23
C ARG A 77 -15.32 -14.10 9.72
N LEU A 78 -15.04 -13.04 10.48
CA LEU A 78 -16.04 -12.06 10.94
C LEU A 78 -16.86 -11.50 9.78
N MET A 79 -16.20 -11.04 8.72
CA MET A 79 -16.88 -10.46 7.56
C MET A 79 -17.73 -11.48 6.80
N ASN A 80 -17.23 -12.72 6.64
CA ASN A 80 -17.99 -13.80 6.00
C ASN A 80 -19.25 -14.15 6.80
N HIS A 81 -19.14 -14.25 8.13
CA HIS A 81 -20.31 -14.48 8.99
C HIS A 81 -21.28 -13.29 8.96
N LEU A 82 -20.79 -12.06 8.93
CA LEU A 82 -21.62 -10.87 8.79
C LEU A 82 -22.41 -10.88 7.47
N LYS A 83 -21.75 -11.19 6.35
CA LYS A 83 -22.41 -11.30 5.03
C LYS A 83 -23.42 -12.42 4.98
N GLN A 84 -23.10 -13.58 5.55
CA GLN A 84 -24.04 -14.70 5.64
C GLN A 84 -25.28 -14.33 6.46
N TYR A 85 -25.09 -13.61 7.57
CA TYR A 85 -26.19 -13.13 8.41
C TYR A 85 -27.02 -12.06 7.68
N ALA A 86 -26.37 -11.14 6.96
CA ALA A 86 -27.00 -10.09 6.18
C ALA A 86 -28.00 -10.63 5.15
N LEU A 87 -27.70 -11.77 4.51
CA LEU A 87 -28.61 -12.43 3.58
C LEU A 87 -29.96 -12.80 4.23
N GLY A 88 -29.94 -13.25 5.50
CA GLY A 88 -31.16 -13.56 6.25
C GLY A 88 -31.95 -12.33 6.71
N GLU A 89 -31.32 -11.16 6.73
CA GLU A 89 -31.89 -9.88 7.16
C GLU A 89 -32.28 -8.99 5.96
N ASN A 90 -32.29 -9.53 4.74
CA ASN A 90 -32.57 -8.80 3.50
C ASN A 90 -31.62 -7.60 3.25
N ILE A 91 -30.38 -7.69 3.75
CA ILE A 91 -29.34 -6.69 3.53
C ILE A 91 -28.51 -7.14 2.33
N THR A 92 -28.50 -6.31 1.28
CA THR A 92 -27.85 -6.60 0.00
C THR A 92 -26.50 -5.91 -0.15
N HIS A 93 -26.28 -4.82 0.58
CA HIS A 93 -25.07 -4.00 0.47
C HIS A 93 -24.51 -3.65 1.85
N PHE A 94 -23.18 -3.56 1.95
CA PHE A 94 -22.51 -2.89 3.05
C PHE A 94 -21.78 -1.65 2.55
N LEU A 95 -21.96 -0.54 3.25
CA LEU A 95 -21.20 0.70 3.05
C LEU A 95 -20.32 0.97 4.25
N THR A 96 -19.14 1.51 4.02
CA THR A 96 -18.23 1.90 5.10
C THR A 96 -17.31 3.03 4.66
N TYR A 97 -16.92 3.87 5.61
CA TYR A 97 -15.79 4.79 5.45
C TYR A 97 -14.53 4.12 6.00
N ALA A 98 -13.67 3.69 5.08
CA ALA A 98 -12.43 3.00 5.42
C ALA A 98 -11.25 3.98 5.53
N ASP A 99 -10.51 3.91 6.63
CA ASP A 99 -9.21 4.57 6.75
C ASP A 99 -8.20 4.00 5.74
N ASN A 100 -7.20 4.80 5.36
CA ASN A 100 -6.18 4.42 4.37
C ASN A 100 -5.49 3.08 4.67
N PHE A 101 -5.26 2.77 5.95
CA PHE A 101 -4.66 1.50 6.38
C PHE A 101 -5.61 0.30 6.26
N ALA A 102 -6.93 0.53 6.27
CA ALA A 102 -7.96 -0.50 6.21
C ALA A 102 -8.45 -0.80 4.78
N ILE A 103 -8.19 0.08 3.80
CA ILE A 103 -8.63 -0.11 2.40
C ILE A 103 -8.19 -1.48 1.85
N GLY A 104 -6.96 -1.91 2.14
CA GLY A 104 -6.45 -3.21 1.71
C GLY A 104 -7.23 -4.39 2.28
N TYR A 105 -7.64 -4.31 3.56
CA TYR A 105 -8.51 -5.30 4.18
C TYR A 105 -9.88 -5.33 3.49
N PHE A 106 -10.55 -4.18 3.37
CA PHE A 106 -11.89 -4.11 2.77
C PHE A 106 -11.90 -4.57 1.31
N LYS A 107 -10.87 -4.24 0.51
CA LYS A 107 -10.70 -4.79 -0.85
C LYS A 107 -10.66 -6.32 -0.85
N LYS A 108 -9.88 -6.94 0.05
CA LYS A 108 -9.83 -8.42 0.18
C LYS A 108 -11.18 -9.01 0.58
N GLN A 109 -11.99 -8.24 1.30
CA GLN A 109 -13.36 -8.61 1.63
C GLN A 109 -14.37 -8.29 0.51
N GLY A 110 -13.94 -7.92 -0.70
CA GLY A 110 -14.86 -7.64 -1.81
C GLY A 110 -15.53 -6.27 -1.74
N PHE A 111 -14.95 -5.31 -1.02
CA PHE A 111 -15.37 -3.91 -1.11
C PHE A 111 -14.65 -3.19 -2.25
N THR A 112 -15.36 -2.30 -2.93
CA THR A 112 -14.87 -1.42 -3.99
C THR A 112 -15.08 0.04 -3.63
N LYS A 113 -14.30 0.94 -4.25
CA LYS A 113 -14.50 2.40 -4.14
C LYS A 113 -15.62 2.91 -5.06
N SER A 114 -15.99 2.12 -6.06
CA SER A 114 -17.08 2.47 -6.99
C SER A 114 -18.40 2.07 -6.37
N ILE A 115 -19.23 3.04 -6.01
CA ILE A 115 -20.54 2.81 -5.40
C ILE A 115 -21.55 2.57 -6.51
N SER A 116 -22.00 1.33 -6.65
CA SER A 116 -23.00 0.90 -7.62
C SER A 116 -24.44 1.06 -7.10
N MET A 117 -24.64 1.06 -5.78
CA MET A 117 -25.95 1.28 -5.18
C MET A 117 -26.47 2.70 -5.50
N PRO A 118 -27.74 2.84 -5.95
CA PRO A 118 -28.34 4.14 -6.26
C PRO A 118 -28.21 5.12 -5.10
N ARG A 119 -27.79 6.36 -5.42
CA ARG A 119 -27.51 7.41 -4.44
C ARG A 119 -28.66 7.64 -3.46
N GLU A 120 -29.89 7.56 -3.95
CA GLU A 120 -31.12 7.77 -3.18
C GLU A 120 -31.31 6.77 -2.02
N ARG A 121 -30.70 5.58 -2.13
CA ARG A 121 -30.78 4.56 -1.07
C ARG A 121 -29.87 4.84 0.13
N TRP A 122 -28.81 5.62 -0.03
CA TRP A 122 -27.79 5.74 1.04
C TRP A 122 -27.41 7.18 1.38
N HIS A 123 -27.63 8.13 0.47
CA HIS A 123 -27.30 9.52 0.70
C HIS A 123 -28.14 10.08 1.85
N GLY A 124 -27.49 10.71 2.83
CA GLY A 124 -28.13 11.23 4.04
C GLY A 124 -28.32 10.21 5.18
N TYR A 125 -28.11 8.92 4.93
CA TYR A 125 -28.21 7.88 5.96
C TYR A 125 -26.87 7.56 6.62
N ILE A 126 -25.80 7.51 5.81
CA ILE A 126 -24.44 7.20 6.28
C ILE A 126 -23.74 8.44 6.84
N LYS A 127 -22.88 8.25 7.84
CA LYS A 127 -22.08 9.33 8.41
C LYS A 127 -20.79 9.51 7.64
N HIS A 128 -20.47 10.76 7.32
CA HIS A 128 -19.18 11.12 6.77
C HIS A 128 -18.10 11.08 7.85
N TYR A 129 -16.93 10.55 7.49
CA TYR A 129 -15.74 10.54 8.33
C TYR A 129 -14.61 11.25 7.60
N ASP A 130 -14.03 12.26 8.23
CA ASP A 130 -12.91 13.01 7.66
C ASP A 130 -11.70 12.10 7.47
N GLY A 131 -11.14 12.10 6.26
CA GLY A 131 -10.01 11.24 5.89
C GLY A 131 -10.36 9.77 5.58
N GLY A 132 -11.65 9.39 5.65
CA GLY A 132 -12.12 8.06 5.25
C GLY A 132 -12.44 7.97 3.75
N THR A 133 -12.19 6.82 3.14
CA THR A 133 -12.65 6.50 1.77
C THR A 133 -13.95 5.72 1.84
N LEU A 134 -15.02 6.23 1.21
CA LEU A 134 -16.27 5.48 1.07
C LEU A 134 -16.04 4.23 0.22
N MET A 135 -16.49 3.08 0.72
CA MET A 135 -16.39 1.79 0.05
C MET A 135 -17.70 1.01 0.15
N GLU A 136 -18.02 0.25 -0.90
CA GLU A 136 -19.22 -0.59 -1.03
C GLU A 136 -18.86 -2.06 -1.19
N CYS A 137 -19.61 -2.94 -0.55
CA CYS A 137 -19.63 -4.37 -0.84
C CYS A 137 -21.05 -4.84 -1.15
N TYR A 138 -21.25 -5.37 -2.36
CA TYR A 138 -22.45 -6.13 -2.71
C TYR A 138 -22.36 -7.56 -2.15
N VAL A 139 -23.42 -7.99 -1.48
CA VAL A 139 -23.56 -9.32 -0.88
C VAL A 139 -24.35 -10.21 -1.83
N HIS A 140 -23.66 -11.07 -2.57
CA HIS A 140 -24.27 -11.90 -3.60
C HIS A 140 -25.04 -13.08 -2.97
N PRO A 141 -26.34 -13.28 -3.29
CA PRO A 141 -27.19 -14.26 -2.59
C PRO A 141 -26.80 -15.72 -2.84
N SER A 142 -26.15 -16.03 -3.97
CA SER A 142 -25.72 -17.40 -4.27
C SER A 142 -24.41 -17.82 -3.60
N ILE A 143 -23.71 -16.92 -2.91
CA ILE A 143 -22.40 -17.24 -2.30
C ILE A 143 -22.63 -17.72 -0.85
N PRO A 144 -22.25 -18.97 -0.52
CA PRO A 144 -22.26 -19.44 0.86
C PRO A 144 -21.01 -18.94 1.60
N TYR A 145 -21.08 -17.71 2.14
CA TYR A 145 -19.91 -17.00 2.68
C TYR A 145 -19.16 -17.76 3.79
N THR A 146 -19.84 -18.60 4.58
CA THR A 146 -19.22 -19.45 5.62
C THR A 146 -18.54 -20.70 5.07
N ARG A 147 -18.77 -21.05 3.80
CA ARG A 147 -18.24 -22.25 3.14
C ARG A 147 -17.46 -21.94 1.86
N VAL A 148 -17.00 -20.70 1.68
CA VAL A 148 -16.24 -20.26 0.50
C VAL A 148 -15.04 -21.18 0.20
N PRO A 149 -14.19 -21.59 1.16
CA PRO A 149 -13.08 -22.49 0.87
C PRO A 149 -13.53 -23.83 0.28
N HIS A 150 -14.59 -24.43 0.84
CA HIS A 150 -15.16 -25.69 0.35
C HIS A 150 -15.81 -25.52 -1.03
N MET A 151 -16.50 -24.40 -1.27
CA MET A 151 -17.07 -24.07 -2.58
C MET A 151 -15.97 -23.97 -3.65
N LEU A 152 -14.90 -23.24 -3.36
CA LEU A 152 -13.77 -23.08 -4.28
C LEU A 152 -13.05 -24.40 -4.54
N GLN A 153 -12.87 -25.23 -3.51
CA GLN A 153 -12.29 -26.56 -3.66
C GLN A 153 -13.15 -27.45 -4.57
N ALA A 154 -14.47 -27.51 -4.34
CA ALA A 154 -15.39 -28.29 -5.16
C ALA A 154 -15.43 -27.78 -6.63
N GLN A 155 -15.38 -26.46 -6.84
CA GLN A 155 -15.29 -25.87 -8.17
C GLN A 155 -13.98 -26.25 -8.87
N LEU A 156 -12.84 -26.17 -8.16
CA LEU A 156 -11.54 -26.56 -8.69
C LEU A 156 -11.50 -28.05 -9.05
N GLU A 157 -11.99 -28.91 -8.17
CA GLU A 157 -12.11 -30.35 -8.42
C GLU A 157 -13.00 -30.65 -9.62
N TYR A 158 -14.15 -29.97 -9.74
CA TYR A 158 -15.04 -30.09 -10.90
C TYR A 158 -14.32 -29.73 -12.20
N VAL A 159 -13.62 -28.59 -12.23
CA VAL A 159 -12.85 -28.14 -13.40
C VAL A 159 -11.78 -29.17 -13.74
N ILE A 160 -10.95 -29.59 -12.77
CA ILE A 160 -9.88 -30.59 -12.98
C ILE A 160 -10.45 -31.91 -13.50
N ASN A 161 -11.55 -32.41 -12.93
CA ASN A 161 -12.16 -33.67 -13.35
C ASN A 161 -12.75 -33.56 -14.77
N ARG A 162 -13.35 -32.41 -15.13
CA ARG A 162 -13.84 -32.16 -16.49
C ARG A 162 -12.71 -32.20 -17.52
N TYR A 163 -11.52 -31.68 -17.19
CA TYR A 163 -10.35 -31.80 -18.05
C TYR A 163 -9.86 -33.25 -18.17
N ARG A 164 -9.80 -33.99 -17.05
CA ARG A 164 -9.41 -35.42 -17.06
C ARG A 164 -10.30 -36.27 -17.98
N HIS A 165 -11.62 -36.06 -17.97
CA HIS A 165 -12.57 -36.84 -18.77
C HIS A 165 -12.59 -36.49 -20.26
N LYS A 166 -12.07 -35.33 -20.67
CA LYS A 166 -11.94 -34.95 -22.09
C LYS A 166 -10.77 -35.62 -22.81
N GLY A 167 -10.08 -36.58 -22.17
CA GLY A 167 -9.00 -37.35 -22.79
C GLY A 167 -7.60 -36.71 -22.69
N GLU A 168 -7.50 -35.48 -22.17
CA GLU A 168 -6.23 -34.87 -21.81
C GLU A 168 -5.82 -35.36 -20.42
N ALA A 169 -5.34 -36.60 -20.33
CA ALA A 169 -4.59 -37.11 -19.18
C ALA A 169 -3.24 -36.37 -18.95
N ALA A 170 -3.11 -35.13 -19.44
CA ALA A 170 -1.88 -34.41 -19.66
C ALA A 170 -1.66 -33.23 -18.72
N ILE A 171 -2.48 -33.01 -17.68
CA ILE A 171 -2.17 -31.94 -16.70
C ILE A 171 -0.86 -32.26 -15.95
N PHE A 172 -0.54 -33.55 -15.77
CA PHE A 172 0.68 -33.98 -15.09
C PHE A 172 1.39 -35.12 -15.84
N LYS A 173 1.50 -35.02 -17.17
CA LYS A 173 2.41 -35.92 -17.87
C LYS A 173 3.83 -35.48 -17.52
N ALA A 174 4.48 -36.23 -16.63
CA ALA A 174 5.90 -36.02 -16.34
C ALA A 174 6.68 -36.43 -17.60
N TYR A 175 7.25 -35.45 -18.29
CA TYR A 175 8.19 -35.71 -19.36
C TYR A 175 9.57 -35.92 -18.74
N PRO A 176 10.31 -36.99 -19.08
CA PRO A 176 11.69 -37.11 -18.66
C PRO A 176 12.46 -35.88 -19.17
N GLY A 177 13.22 -35.24 -18.30
CA GLY A 177 14.04 -34.09 -18.68
C GLY A 177 15.05 -34.51 -19.75
N SER A 178 15.27 -33.66 -20.76
CA SER A 178 16.27 -33.95 -21.78
C SER A 178 17.66 -34.03 -21.13
N GLN A 179 18.38 -35.12 -21.43
CA GLN A 179 19.73 -35.37 -20.93
C GLN A 179 20.77 -34.51 -21.66
N VAL A 180 20.38 -33.84 -22.76
CA VAL A 180 21.27 -33.06 -23.63
C VAL A 180 20.66 -31.67 -23.87
N PRO A 181 21.44 -30.58 -23.83
CA PRO A 181 20.95 -29.27 -24.23
C PRO A 181 20.39 -29.30 -25.66
N TYR A 182 19.18 -28.79 -25.86
CA TYR A 182 18.57 -28.70 -27.19
C TYR A 182 19.46 -27.88 -28.13
N SER A 183 19.88 -28.50 -29.23
CA SER A 183 20.81 -27.89 -30.18
C SER A 183 20.14 -26.84 -31.08
N ASN A 184 18.83 -27.00 -31.31
CA ASN A 184 18.03 -26.10 -32.11
C ASN A 184 16.55 -26.12 -31.65
N VAL A 185 15.78 -25.12 -32.11
CA VAL A 185 14.36 -24.92 -31.74
C VAL A 185 13.46 -26.06 -32.22
N LYS A 186 13.84 -26.75 -33.30
CA LYS A 186 13.08 -27.84 -33.89
C LYS A 186 13.14 -29.09 -33.00
N ASP A 187 14.30 -29.39 -32.43
CA ASP A 187 14.48 -30.48 -31.44
C ASP A 187 13.63 -30.19 -30.18
N LEU A 188 13.61 -28.93 -29.73
CA LEU A 188 12.81 -28.50 -28.57
C LEU A 188 11.29 -28.68 -28.79
N LEU A 189 10.79 -28.30 -29.97
CA LEU A 189 9.37 -28.43 -30.33
C LEU A 189 8.92 -29.89 -30.48
N GLN A 190 9.84 -30.79 -30.84
CA GLN A 190 9.56 -32.22 -30.94
C GLN A 190 9.50 -32.89 -29.57
N ASP A 191 10.42 -32.54 -28.68
CA ASP A 191 10.52 -33.17 -27.35
C ASP A 191 9.51 -32.63 -26.34
N ILE A 192 8.94 -31.44 -26.57
CA ILE A 192 7.92 -30.84 -25.70
C ILE A 192 6.63 -30.58 -26.51
N PRO A 193 5.77 -31.61 -26.69
CA PRO A 193 4.54 -31.51 -27.48
C PRO A 193 3.62 -30.35 -27.07
N GLY A 194 3.60 -30.01 -25.77
CA GLY A 194 2.80 -28.91 -25.24
C GLY A 194 3.15 -27.53 -25.80
N LEU A 195 4.36 -27.32 -26.35
CA LEU A 195 4.70 -26.09 -27.04
C LEU A 195 3.92 -25.95 -28.35
N LYS A 196 3.86 -27.02 -29.13
CA LYS A 196 3.11 -27.05 -30.39
C LYS A 196 1.60 -26.90 -30.14
N ASP A 197 1.08 -27.58 -29.12
CA ASP A 197 -0.35 -27.51 -28.75
C ASP A 197 -0.75 -26.12 -28.26
N ALA A 198 0.16 -25.40 -27.58
CA ALA A 198 -0.02 -24.01 -27.19
C ALA A 198 0.20 -23.00 -28.34
N GLY A 199 0.40 -23.49 -29.58
CA GLY A 199 0.54 -22.66 -30.78
C GLY A 199 1.93 -22.07 -30.98
N TRP A 200 2.96 -22.55 -30.29
CA TRP A 200 4.34 -22.10 -30.52
C TRP A 200 4.90 -22.70 -31.80
N THR A 201 5.39 -21.82 -32.68
CA THR A 201 6.05 -22.16 -33.94
C THR A 201 7.56 -21.88 -33.83
N GLU A 202 8.35 -22.44 -34.76
CA GLU A 202 9.78 -22.12 -34.86
C GLU A 202 9.99 -20.60 -34.96
N GLU A 203 9.13 -19.88 -35.70
CA GLU A 203 9.16 -18.42 -35.85
C GLU A 203 8.83 -17.65 -34.56
N LEU A 204 7.96 -18.19 -33.69
CA LEU A 204 7.61 -17.59 -32.40
C LEU A 204 8.72 -17.82 -31.35
N ILE A 205 9.36 -18.98 -31.37
CA ILE A 205 10.46 -19.32 -30.43
C ILE A 205 11.80 -18.72 -30.88
N ALA A 206 12.05 -18.71 -32.20
CA ALA A 206 13.15 -17.96 -32.82
C ALA A 206 12.84 -16.46 -32.93
N GLY A 207 11.61 -16.07 -32.58
CA GLY A 207 11.09 -14.70 -32.57
C GLY A 207 12.17 -13.73 -32.12
N ASP A 208 12.52 -12.84 -33.05
CA ASP A 208 13.70 -11.97 -33.10
C ASP A 208 14.23 -11.53 -31.72
N ARG A 209 15.00 -12.41 -31.04
CA ARG A 209 15.67 -12.10 -29.76
C ARG A 209 16.56 -10.86 -29.90
N SER A 210 17.03 -10.59 -31.12
CA SER A 210 17.84 -9.41 -31.43
C SER A 210 17.06 -8.10 -31.25
N LYS A 211 15.74 -8.06 -31.51
CA LYS A 211 14.92 -6.85 -31.31
C LYS A 211 14.62 -6.61 -29.83
N GLY A 212 14.25 -7.65 -29.08
CA GLY A 212 13.96 -7.54 -27.64
C GLY A 212 15.19 -7.11 -26.84
N ASP A 213 16.35 -7.73 -27.09
CA ASP A 213 17.60 -7.36 -26.42
C ASP A 213 18.12 -5.99 -26.88
N ARG A 214 18.00 -5.64 -28.17
CA ARG A 214 18.33 -4.27 -28.64
C ARG A 214 17.44 -3.22 -27.98
N GLN A 215 16.15 -3.48 -27.84
CA GLN A 215 15.21 -2.52 -27.25
C GLN A 215 15.47 -2.36 -25.75
N ARG A 216 15.77 -3.45 -25.04
CA ARG A 216 16.14 -3.45 -23.61
C ARG A 216 17.50 -2.79 -23.37
N ALA A 217 18.49 -3.05 -24.23
CA ALA A 217 19.78 -2.37 -24.23
C ALA A 217 19.64 -0.87 -24.52
N SER A 218 18.81 -0.48 -25.50
CA SER A 218 18.56 0.94 -25.80
C SER A 218 17.89 1.67 -24.63
N LYS A 219 16.97 1.00 -23.92
CA LYS A 219 16.28 1.59 -22.75
C LYS A 219 17.22 1.70 -21.55
N ALA A 220 18.08 0.70 -21.33
CA ALA A 220 19.12 0.77 -20.30
C ALA A 220 20.13 1.89 -20.60
N GLN A 221 20.53 2.05 -21.86
CA GLN A 221 21.44 3.10 -22.29
C GLN A 221 20.81 4.50 -22.19
N ALA A 222 19.52 4.64 -22.52
CA ALA A 222 18.76 5.87 -22.33
C ALA A 222 18.61 6.22 -20.83
N ALA A 223 18.38 5.24 -19.96
CA ALA A 223 18.29 5.45 -18.52
C ALA A 223 19.65 5.85 -17.91
N ALA A 224 20.75 5.22 -18.36
CA ALA A 224 22.10 5.60 -17.94
C ALA A 224 22.44 7.04 -18.40
N ALA A 225 22.09 7.41 -19.64
CA ALA A 225 22.27 8.77 -20.13
C ALA A 225 21.45 9.79 -19.31
N ALA A 226 20.19 9.46 -18.99
CA ALA A 226 19.35 10.32 -18.15
C ALA A 226 19.91 10.49 -16.73
N ALA A 227 20.46 9.43 -16.13
CA ALA A 227 21.11 9.50 -14.82
C ALA A 227 22.36 10.40 -14.83
N VAL A 228 23.16 10.35 -15.90
CA VAL A 228 24.33 11.25 -16.08
C VAL A 228 23.88 12.71 -16.17
N LEU A 229 22.83 12.99 -16.96
CA LEU A 229 22.28 14.35 -17.10
C LEU A 229 21.72 14.87 -15.77
N LEU A 230 20.98 14.03 -15.04
CA LEU A 230 20.47 14.39 -13.72
C LEU A 230 21.63 14.69 -12.76
N LYS A 231 22.66 13.84 -12.71
CA LYS A 231 23.83 14.07 -11.86
C LYS A 231 24.52 15.40 -12.18
N GLN A 232 24.72 15.72 -13.45
CA GLN A 232 25.31 17.00 -13.88
C GLN A 232 24.46 18.19 -13.44
N ASP A 233 23.15 18.08 -13.59
CA ASP A 233 22.19 19.10 -13.21
C ASP A 233 22.12 19.33 -11.68
N LEU A 234 22.12 18.26 -10.90
CA LEU A 234 22.21 18.33 -9.43
C LEU A 234 23.52 18.96 -8.97
N LEU A 235 24.65 18.60 -9.59
CA LEU A 235 25.95 19.23 -9.31
C LEU A 235 25.96 20.72 -9.68
N MET A 236 25.28 21.11 -10.77
CA MET A 236 25.14 22.52 -11.13
C MET A 236 24.35 23.30 -10.06
N LEU A 237 23.23 22.75 -9.60
CA LEU A 237 22.41 23.35 -8.54
C LEU A 237 23.18 23.43 -7.22
N TRP A 238 23.89 22.37 -6.86
CA TRP A 238 24.77 22.33 -5.70
C TRP A 238 25.85 23.42 -5.79
N ASN A 239 26.55 23.55 -6.92
CA ASN A 239 27.58 24.57 -7.13
C ASN A 239 27.03 26.00 -7.01
N LYS A 240 25.82 26.26 -7.51
CA LYS A 240 25.17 27.59 -7.38
C LYS A 240 24.92 27.94 -5.91
N VAL A 241 24.47 26.97 -5.12
CA VAL A 241 24.15 27.16 -3.70
C VAL A 241 25.44 27.24 -2.87
N SER A 242 26.39 26.35 -3.13
CA SER A 242 27.65 26.27 -2.38
C SER A 242 28.60 27.43 -2.68
N ALA A 243 28.51 28.09 -3.84
CA ALA A 243 29.28 29.29 -4.14
C ALA A 243 28.72 30.58 -3.50
N SER A 244 27.57 30.50 -2.82
CA SER A 244 27.00 31.64 -2.11
C SER A 244 27.89 32.05 -0.93
N ASN A 245 28.07 33.36 -0.72
CA ASN A 245 28.75 33.87 0.48
C ASN A 245 28.06 33.48 1.79
N TRP A 246 26.82 32.98 1.74
CA TRP A 246 26.06 32.49 2.89
C TRP A 246 26.25 30.99 3.16
N ALA A 247 27.01 30.28 2.33
CA ALA A 247 27.21 28.84 2.43
C ALA A 247 28.29 28.43 3.46
N TRP A 248 29.09 29.38 3.96
CA TRP A 248 30.25 29.12 4.81
C TRP A 248 30.00 28.20 6.03
N PRO A 249 28.84 28.22 6.74
CA PRO A 249 28.62 27.34 7.89
C PRO A 249 28.27 25.90 7.50
N PHE A 250 27.98 25.63 6.23
CA PHE A 250 27.32 24.42 5.79
C PHE A 250 28.21 23.50 4.95
N TYR A 251 29.47 23.86 4.73
CA TYR A 251 30.37 23.08 3.88
C TYR A 251 30.69 21.71 4.46
N GLU A 252 30.83 21.61 5.77
CA GLU A 252 31.19 20.39 6.47
C GLU A 252 30.09 20.01 7.49
N PRO A 253 29.97 18.71 7.83
CA PRO A 253 29.13 18.27 8.93
C PRO A 253 29.52 18.97 10.24
N VAL A 254 28.53 19.18 11.12
CA VAL A 254 28.79 19.69 12.47
C VAL A 254 29.63 18.67 13.25
N ASP A 255 30.75 19.12 13.81
CA ASP A 255 31.59 18.29 14.66
C ASP A 255 30.93 18.09 16.03
N THR A 256 30.35 16.91 16.23
CA THR A 256 29.66 16.53 17.46
C THR A 256 30.60 16.25 18.63
N GLY A 257 31.91 16.17 18.39
CA GLY A 257 32.92 16.15 19.47
C GLY A 257 33.11 17.51 20.11
N ILE A 258 32.86 18.59 19.35
CA ILE A 258 32.90 19.98 19.83
C ILE A 258 31.51 20.44 20.27
N VAL A 259 30.50 20.14 19.47
CA VAL A 259 29.09 20.52 19.70
C VAL A 259 28.32 19.30 20.18
N THR A 260 28.51 18.94 21.45
CA THR A 260 28.11 17.64 22.00
C THR A 260 26.60 17.45 22.16
N ASP A 261 25.82 18.52 22.30
CA ASP A 261 24.36 18.52 22.41
C ASP A 261 23.64 18.55 21.05
N TYR A 262 24.38 18.68 19.94
CA TYR A 262 23.79 18.90 18.62
C TYR A 262 22.82 17.80 18.20
N LEU A 263 23.16 16.53 18.43
CA LEU A 263 22.32 15.38 18.06
C LEU A 263 21.14 15.16 19.04
N GLU A 264 21.16 15.80 20.21
CA GLU A 264 20.01 15.82 21.12
C GLU A 264 18.90 16.70 20.56
N VAL A 265 19.26 17.79 19.89
CA VAL A 265 18.33 18.75 19.28
C VAL A 265 18.00 18.38 17.83
N ILE A 266 19.01 18.10 17.00
CA ILE A 266 18.88 17.86 15.56
C ILE A 266 18.94 16.36 15.26
N LYS A 267 17.83 15.81 14.76
CA LYS A 267 17.67 14.37 14.51
C LYS A 267 18.14 13.89 13.15
N GLU A 268 18.14 14.78 12.16
CA GLU A 268 18.57 14.48 10.80
C GLU A 268 19.63 15.49 10.35
N PRO A 269 20.88 15.39 10.85
CA PRO A 269 21.95 16.26 10.43
C PRO A 269 22.25 16.06 8.94
N ILE A 270 22.52 17.16 8.22
CA ILE A 270 22.89 17.16 6.82
C ILE A 270 23.66 18.45 6.51
N ASP A 271 24.56 18.39 5.54
CA ASP A 271 25.48 19.46 5.13
C ASP A 271 25.79 19.36 3.62
N LEU A 272 26.44 20.38 3.06
CA LEU A 272 26.73 20.45 1.63
C LEU A 272 27.71 19.37 1.16
N ARG A 273 28.69 18.98 1.97
CA ARG A 273 29.61 17.90 1.59
C ARG A 273 28.88 16.57 1.49
N THR A 274 28.09 16.21 2.51
CA THR A 274 27.27 14.99 2.49
C THR A 274 26.31 14.97 1.30
N MET A 275 25.66 16.11 0.99
CA MET A 275 24.82 16.20 -0.21
C MET A 275 25.62 15.99 -1.50
N LYS A 276 26.84 16.53 -1.60
CA LYS A 276 27.70 16.33 -2.79
C LYS A 276 28.07 14.85 -2.96
N GLU A 277 28.47 14.18 -1.88
CA GLU A 277 28.78 12.75 -1.87
C GLU A 277 27.55 11.92 -2.30
N ASN A 278 26.35 12.28 -1.84
CA ASN A 278 25.10 11.65 -2.25
C ASN A 278 24.74 11.88 -3.73
N ILE A 279 25.03 13.06 -4.28
CA ILE A 279 24.88 13.32 -5.73
C ILE A 279 25.88 12.46 -6.51
N GLU A 280 27.12 12.35 -6.05
CA GLU A 280 28.17 11.58 -6.70
C GLU A 280 27.88 10.07 -6.69
N ALA A 281 27.34 9.57 -5.59
CA ALA A 281 26.87 8.19 -5.42
C ALA A 281 25.56 7.87 -6.17
N GLY A 282 24.85 8.88 -6.69
CA GLY A 282 23.58 8.70 -7.41
C GLY A 282 22.38 8.41 -6.50
N THR A 283 22.47 8.76 -5.21
CA THR A 283 21.39 8.55 -4.23
C THR A 283 20.19 9.46 -4.49
N TYR A 284 20.40 10.65 -5.04
CA TYR A 284 19.32 11.56 -5.42
C TYR A 284 18.71 11.19 -6.77
N THR A 285 17.42 10.89 -6.75
CA THR A 285 16.65 10.52 -7.95
C THR A 285 15.92 11.68 -8.61
N SER A 286 15.98 12.89 -8.03
CA SER A 286 15.34 14.10 -8.59
C SER A 286 15.91 15.40 -8.00
N ARG A 287 15.65 16.53 -8.68
CA ARG A 287 15.91 17.89 -8.15
C ARG A 287 15.22 18.12 -6.80
N ALA A 288 13.96 17.69 -6.68
CA ALA A 288 13.18 17.88 -5.46
C ALA A 288 13.81 17.20 -4.24
N ALA A 289 14.42 16.03 -4.42
CA ALA A 289 15.10 15.33 -3.33
C ALA A 289 16.31 16.12 -2.80
N LEU A 290 17.12 16.72 -3.68
CA LEU A 290 18.21 17.61 -3.28
C LEU A 290 17.69 18.88 -2.59
N GLN A 291 16.61 19.47 -3.11
CA GLN A 291 16.01 20.68 -2.53
C GLN A 291 15.54 20.44 -1.09
N VAL A 292 14.90 19.30 -0.82
CA VAL A 292 14.43 18.93 0.53
C VAL A 292 15.59 18.91 1.52
N ASP A 293 16.72 18.30 1.15
CA ASP A 293 17.89 18.25 2.05
C ASP A 293 18.54 19.63 2.23
N MET A 294 18.60 20.47 1.18
CA MET A 294 19.07 21.85 1.30
C MET A 294 18.17 22.71 2.22
N GLU A 295 16.86 22.52 2.17
CA GLU A 295 15.91 23.19 3.04
C GLU A 295 16.01 22.68 4.48
N LYS A 296 16.18 21.36 4.66
CA LYS A 296 16.40 20.72 5.96
C LYS A 296 17.68 21.23 6.63
N MET A 297 18.78 21.33 5.88
CA MET A 297 20.04 21.92 6.35
C MET A 297 19.84 23.33 6.92
N CYS A 298 19.12 24.19 6.18
CA CYS A 298 18.83 25.55 6.64
C CYS A 298 17.87 25.56 7.84
N HIS A 299 16.91 24.64 7.89
CA HIS A 299 16.00 24.50 9.03
C HIS A 299 16.73 24.07 10.29
N ASN A 300 17.55 23.02 10.22
CA ASN A 300 18.34 22.52 11.35
C ASN A 300 19.21 23.64 11.96
N CYS A 301 19.86 24.43 11.10
CA CYS A 301 20.67 25.55 11.56
C CYS A 301 19.85 26.62 12.31
N ARG A 302 18.62 26.92 11.85
CA ARG A 302 17.73 27.86 12.55
C ARG A 302 17.11 27.30 13.83
N VAL A 303 16.92 25.98 13.91
CA VAL A 303 16.41 25.32 15.11
C VAL A 303 17.47 25.29 16.21
N TYR A 304 18.72 25.02 15.84
CA TYR A 304 19.81 24.91 16.80
C TYR A 304 20.36 26.28 17.25
N ASN A 305 20.50 27.24 16.33
CA ASN A 305 21.13 28.52 16.63
C ASN A 305 20.11 29.61 16.98
N ALA A 306 20.46 30.49 17.92
CA ALA A 306 19.61 31.60 18.34
C ALA A 306 19.31 32.58 17.19
N GLU A 307 18.11 33.16 17.21
CA GLU A 307 17.72 34.21 16.26
C GLU A 307 18.67 35.41 16.39
N GLY A 308 19.14 35.93 15.26
CA GLY A 308 20.10 37.04 15.21
C GLY A 308 21.58 36.61 15.22
N SER A 309 21.89 35.33 15.44
CA SER A 309 23.25 34.82 15.24
C SER A 309 23.67 34.82 13.76
N ASP A 310 24.99 34.85 13.51
CA ASP A 310 25.54 34.80 12.15
C ASP A 310 25.13 33.52 11.40
N TRP A 311 25.06 32.39 12.10
CA TRP A 311 24.57 31.10 11.58
C TRP A 311 23.09 31.16 11.17
N TYR A 312 22.24 31.71 12.04
CA TYR A 312 20.82 31.85 11.76
C TYR A 312 20.58 32.78 10.56
N SER A 313 21.31 33.91 10.49
CA SER A 313 21.28 34.85 9.36
C SER A 313 21.75 34.21 8.06
N ALA A 314 22.85 33.44 8.11
CA ALA A 314 23.35 32.68 6.97
C ALA A 314 22.30 31.67 6.46
N ALA A 315 21.65 30.92 7.35
CA ALA A 315 20.59 29.97 7.00
C ALA A 315 19.39 30.66 6.33
N GLN A 316 18.96 31.82 6.82
CA GLN A 316 17.86 32.58 6.22
C GLN A 316 18.20 33.07 4.81
N ASN A 317 19.41 33.60 4.62
CA ASN A 317 19.83 34.11 3.32
C ASN A 317 20.10 33.00 2.32
N LEU A 318 20.73 31.90 2.75
CA LEU A 318 20.95 30.73 1.89
C LEU A 318 19.62 30.09 1.46
N SER A 319 18.60 30.05 2.33
CA SER A 319 17.25 29.58 1.96
C SER A 319 16.64 30.38 0.79
N LYS A 320 16.93 31.68 0.69
CA LYS A 320 16.49 32.52 -0.45
C LYS A 320 17.27 32.18 -1.72
N VAL A 321 18.57 31.89 -1.60
CA VAL A 321 19.41 31.45 -2.73
C VAL A 321 18.92 30.11 -3.27
N ILE A 322 18.63 29.13 -2.40
CA ILE A 322 18.07 27.83 -2.77
C ILE A 322 16.76 28.02 -3.55
N LYS A 323 15.80 28.79 -3.02
CA LYS A 323 14.54 29.06 -3.73
C LYS A 323 14.74 29.65 -5.12
N ARG A 324 15.70 30.55 -5.29
CA ARG A 324 16.02 31.13 -6.61
C ARG A 324 16.66 30.10 -7.55
N ALA A 325 17.56 29.26 -7.04
CA ALA A 325 18.26 28.27 -7.84
C ALA A 325 17.34 27.16 -8.38
N PHE A 326 16.28 26.79 -7.65
CA PHE A 326 15.35 25.73 -8.04
C PHE A 326 14.11 26.25 -8.81
N ASN A 327 13.84 27.55 -8.78
CA ASN A 327 12.73 28.18 -9.52
C ASN A 327 13.17 28.77 -10.88
N SER A 328 14.46 28.71 -11.23
CA SER A 328 15.03 29.14 -12.52
C SER A 328 15.04 28.02 -13.54
#